data_AF-A0A257GG80-F1
#
_entry.id   AF-A0A257GG80-F1
#
_cell.length_a   1.000
_cell.length_b   1.000
_cell.length_c   1.000
_cell.angle_alpha   90.00
_cell.angle_beta   90.00
_cell.angle_gamma   90.00
#
_symmetry.space_group_name_H-M   'P 1'
#
loop_
_entity.id
_entity.type
_entity.pdbx_description
1 polymer ?
#
loop_
_entity_poly.entity_id
_entity_poly.type
_entity_poly.pdbx_seq_one_letter_code
_entity_poly.pdbx_strand_id
1 'polypeptide(L)'
;MAPELKHHLERVMTAIRAAEAKPTVAEIAEAPLLERWRVLISHQGSPVIWGQVSGHPRLDDTMISTSRLIAINQRAGWARSMSRF
;
A
#
# COMPACT_ATOMS: atom_id res chain seq x y z
N MET A 1 6.84 -16.25 -20.73
CA MET A 1 6.47 -15.90 -19.35
C MET A 1 4.96 -16.05 -19.22
N ALA A 2 4.42 -16.74 -18.21
CA ALA A 2 2.97 -16.87 -18.05
C ALA A 2 2.33 -15.47 -17.94
N PRO A 3 1.20 -15.17 -18.62
CA PRO A 3 0.60 -13.84 -18.66
C PRO A 3 0.37 -13.21 -17.28
N GLU A 4 0.02 -14.04 -16.29
CA GLU A 4 -0.20 -13.62 -14.90
C GLU A 4 1.08 -13.08 -14.23
N LEU A 5 2.24 -13.70 -14.49
CA LEU A 5 3.51 -13.24 -13.94
C LEU A 5 3.89 -11.88 -14.52
N LYS A 6 3.67 -11.67 -15.82
CA LYS A 6 3.93 -10.38 -16.46
C LYS A 6 3.08 -9.28 -15.83
N HIS A 7 1.79 -9.52 -15.69
CA HIS A 7 0.87 -8.55 -15.07
C HIS A 7 1.23 -8.25 -13.61
N HIS A 8 1.62 -9.28 -12.84
CA HIS A 8 2.09 -9.11 -11.48
C HIS A 8 3.34 -8.22 -11.41
N LEU A 9 4.33 -8.48 -12.26
CA LEU A 9 5.57 -7.69 -12.33
C LEU A 9 5.27 -6.24 -12.72
N GLU A 10 4.39 -6.00 -13.69
CA GLU A 10 3.98 -4.64 -14.10
C GLU A 10 3.35 -3.86 -12.95
N ARG A 11 2.48 -4.50 -12.15
CA ARG A 11 1.88 -3.87 -10.95
C ARG A 11 2.94 -3.52 -9.90
N VAL A 12 3.86 -4.45 -9.62
CA VAL A 12 4.94 -4.22 -8.65
C VAL A 12 5.85 -3.08 -9.11
N MET A 13 6.28 -3.09 -10.38
CA MET A 13 7.15 -2.04 -10.92
C MET A 13 6.47 -0.67 -10.92
N THR A 14 5.18 -0.61 -11.23
CA THR A 14 4.38 0.62 -11.12
C THR A 14 4.37 1.15 -9.69
N ALA A 15 4.14 0.29 -8.70
CA ALA A 15 4.12 0.68 -7.30
C ALA A 15 5.49 1.14 -6.79
N ILE A 16 6.59 0.50 -7.24
CA ILE A 16 7.97 0.90 -6.92
C ILE A 16 8.25 2.29 -7.48
N ARG A 17 8.00 2.53 -8.78
CA ARG A 17 8.22 3.85 -9.40
C ARG A 17 7.43 4.95 -8.70
N ALA A 18 6.18 4.66 -8.33
CA ALA A 18 5.34 5.60 -7.60
C ALA A 18 5.82 5.85 -6.15
N ALA A 19 6.56 4.91 -5.55
CA ALA A 19 7.19 5.11 -4.25
C ALA A 19 8.50 5.91 -4.36
N GLU A 20 9.33 5.62 -5.38
CA GLU A 20 10.59 6.33 -5.66
C GLU A 20 10.35 7.81 -5.99
N ALA A 21 9.31 8.10 -6.77
CA ALA A 21 8.88 9.47 -7.06
C ALA A 21 8.40 10.24 -5.81
N LYS A 22 8.02 9.50 -4.75
CA LYS A 22 7.35 9.97 -3.54
C LYS A 22 5.97 10.58 -3.83
N PRO A 23 4.96 10.35 -2.97
CA PRO A 23 3.67 11.00 -3.15
C PRO A 23 3.78 12.50 -2.88
N THR A 24 3.01 13.27 -3.64
CA THR A 24 2.81 14.70 -3.37
C THR A 24 1.90 14.90 -2.15
N VAL A 25 1.88 16.11 -1.59
CA VAL A 25 1.01 16.45 -0.45
C VAL A 25 -0.47 16.23 -0.79
N ALA A 26 -0.89 16.57 -2.02
CA ALA A 26 -2.26 16.35 -2.48
C ALA A 26 -2.60 14.85 -2.54
N GLU A 27 -1.70 14.02 -3.08
CA GLU A 27 -1.90 12.57 -3.12
C GLU A 27 -1.95 11.93 -1.72
N ILE A 28 -1.22 12.48 -0.73
CA ILE A 28 -1.30 12.02 0.65
C ILE A 28 -2.67 12.40 1.24
N ALA A 29 -3.15 13.62 0.99
CA ALA A 29 -4.43 14.09 1.50
C ALA A 29 -5.64 13.32 0.94
N GLU A 30 -5.55 12.84 -0.30
CA GLU A 30 -6.58 12.01 -0.94
C GLU A 30 -6.47 10.52 -0.61
N ALA A 31 -5.36 10.07 -0.01
CA ALA A 31 -5.15 8.66 0.30
C ALA A 31 -5.97 8.22 1.52
N PRO A 32 -6.40 6.94 1.58
CA PRO A 32 -7.01 6.40 2.78
C PRO A 32 -6.07 6.52 3.98
N LEU A 33 -6.60 6.94 5.11
CA LEU A 33 -5.84 7.08 6.34
C LEU A 33 -5.74 5.71 7.01
N LEU A 34 -4.52 5.33 7.41
CA LEU A 34 -4.27 4.17 8.27
C LEU A 34 -3.84 4.62 9.65
N GLU A 35 -4.59 4.20 10.67
CA GLU A 35 -4.30 4.46 12.07
C GLU A 35 -4.01 3.17 12.83
N ARG A 36 -3.38 3.30 14.01
CA ARG A 36 -3.07 2.20 14.95
C ARG A 36 -2.36 1.03 14.25
N TRP A 37 -1.56 1.36 13.25
CA TRP A 37 -1.03 0.39 12.32
C TRP A 37 0.26 -0.27 12.83
N ARG A 38 0.52 -1.47 12.34
CA ARG A 38 1.80 -2.18 12.49
C ARG A 38 2.21 -2.84 11.19
N VAL A 39 3.52 -2.94 10.96
CA VAL A 39 4.06 -3.78 9.88
C VAL A 39 4.12 -5.22 10.36
N LEU A 40 3.50 -6.12 9.60
CA LEU A 40 3.49 -7.57 9.84
C LEU A 40 4.03 -8.31 8.61
N ILE A 41 4.33 -9.60 8.78
CA ILE A 41 4.63 -10.50 7.67
C ILE A 41 3.39 -11.34 7.37
N SER A 42 2.89 -11.27 6.15
CA SER A 42 1.76 -12.07 5.67
C SER A 42 2.11 -13.57 5.61
N HIS A 43 1.10 -14.43 5.51
CA HIS A 43 1.29 -15.87 5.28
C HIS A 43 2.11 -16.20 4.02
N GLN A 44 2.19 -15.26 3.07
CA GLN A 44 2.97 -15.37 1.84
C GLN A 44 4.41 -14.83 1.99
N GLY A 45 4.83 -14.49 3.21
CA GLY A 45 6.18 -14.01 3.52
C GLY A 45 6.45 -12.55 3.14
N SER A 46 5.47 -11.83 2.59
CA SER A 46 5.65 -10.41 2.25
C SER A 46 5.22 -9.46 3.37
N PRO A 47 5.91 -8.32 3.56
CA PRO A 47 5.49 -7.31 4.52
C PRO A 47 4.14 -6.71 4.13
N VAL A 48 3.30 -6.44 5.11
CA VAL A 48 1.99 -5.79 4.97
C VAL A 48 1.81 -4.81 6.13
N ILE A 49 0.90 -3.84 5.97
CA ILE A 49 0.45 -3.00 7.09
C ILE A 49 -0.91 -3.53 7.54
N TRP A 50 -1.01 -3.85 8.82
CA TRP A 50 -2.27 -4.13 9.48
C TRP A 50 -2.67 -2.92 10.33
N GLY A 51 -3.91 -2.45 10.21
CA GLY A 51 -4.37 -1.24 10.90
C GLY A 51 -5.83 -0.91 10.60
N GLN A 52 -6.32 0.15 11.24
CA GLN A 52 -7.65 0.67 10.97
C GLN A 52 -7.58 1.63 9.78
N VAL A 53 -8.33 1.34 8.72
CA VAL A 53 -8.46 2.22 7.56
C VAL A 53 -9.68 3.11 7.71
N SER A 54 -9.59 4.35 7.22
CA SER A 54 -10.74 5.23 6.99
C SER A 54 -10.60 5.97 5.66
N GLY A 55 -11.74 6.40 5.10
CA GLY A 55 -11.78 7.13 3.83
C GLY A 55 -11.38 6.29 2.61
N HIS A 56 -11.51 4.95 2.70
CA HIS A 56 -11.20 4.06 1.58
C HIS A 56 -12.38 4.03 0.59
N PRO A 57 -12.16 4.18 -0.74
CA PRO A 57 -13.25 4.32 -1.72
C PRO A 57 -14.09 3.06 -1.93
N ARG A 58 -13.66 1.91 -1.40
CA ARG A 58 -14.32 0.60 -1.57
C ARG A 58 -14.60 -0.14 -0.26
N LEU A 59 -14.06 0.34 0.86
CA LEU A 59 -14.13 -0.36 2.13
C LEU A 59 -14.67 0.63 3.16
N ASP A 60 -15.54 0.15 4.04
CA ASP A 60 -15.94 0.92 5.21
C ASP A 60 -14.75 1.11 6.15
N ASP A 61 -14.93 2.00 7.14
CA ASP A 61 -13.94 2.22 8.18
C ASP A 61 -13.79 0.95 9.05
N THR A 62 -12.70 0.20 8.83
CA THR A 62 -12.53 -1.15 9.38
C THR A 62 -11.06 -1.54 9.56
N MET A 63 -10.82 -2.68 10.19
CA MET A 63 -9.49 -3.27 10.30
C MET A 63 -9.13 -4.02 9.02
N ILE A 64 -7.99 -3.69 8.44
CA ILE A 64 -7.50 -4.33 7.21
C ILE A 64 -6.05 -4.78 7.35
N SER A 65 -5.65 -5.71 6.48
CA SER A 65 -4.26 -5.88 6.08
C SER A 65 -4.12 -5.37 4.65
N THR A 66 -3.15 -4.50 4.39
CA THR A 66 -2.88 -4.06 3.03
C THR A 66 -2.39 -5.21 2.15
N SER A 67 -2.40 -5.01 0.84
CA SER A 67 -1.53 -5.79 -0.06
C SER A 67 -0.05 -5.59 0.30
N ARG A 68 0.87 -6.33 -0.36
CA ARG A 68 2.32 -6.23 -0.14
C ARG A 68 2.77 -4.77 -0.02
N LEU A 69 3.39 -4.44 1.11
CA LEU A 69 4.02 -3.16 1.37
C LEU A 69 5.25 -3.03 0.46
N ILE A 70 5.30 -1.96 -0.31
CA ILE A 70 6.40 -1.65 -1.24
C ILE A 70 7.35 -0.62 -0.62
N ALA A 71 6.80 0.40 0.02
CA ALA A 71 7.60 1.42 0.71
C ALA A 71 6.80 2.04 1.86
N ILE A 72 7.53 2.53 2.86
CA ILE A 72 6.97 3.29 3.97
C ILE A 72 7.94 4.40 4.37
N ASN A 73 7.42 5.59 4.60
CA ASN A 73 8.16 6.68 5.23
C ASN A 73 7.35 7.19 6.43
N GLN A 74 7.71 6.71 7.61
CA GLN A 74 6.98 7.04 8.84
C GLN A 74 7.10 8.53 9.21
N ARG A 75 8.24 9.15 8.95
CA ARG A 75 8.44 10.59 9.24
C ARG A 75 7.61 11.47 8.32
N ALA A 76 7.46 11.08 7.06
CA ALA A 76 6.64 11.79 6.08
C ALA A 76 5.17 11.32 6.07
N GLY A 77 4.79 10.36 6.94
CA GLY A 77 3.40 9.96 7.13
C GLY A 77 2.75 9.18 5.98
N TRP A 78 3.52 8.49 5.13
CA TRP A 78 2.94 7.76 3.99
C TRP A 78 3.47 6.33 3.84
N ALA A 79 2.65 5.49 3.24
CA ALA A 79 3.00 4.15 2.81
C ALA A 79 2.46 3.87 1.40
N ARG A 80 3.15 2.99 0.65
CA ARG A 80 2.74 2.51 -0.67
C ARG A 80 2.62 1.00 -0.64
N SER A 81 1.45 0.49 -0.97
CA SER A 81 1.22 -0.95 -1.18
C SER A 81 1.14 -1.29 -2.67
N MET A 82 1.20 -2.58 -3.02
CA MET A 82 1.12 -3.05 -4.41
C MET A 82 -0.22 -2.71 -5.07
N SER A 83 -1.33 -2.71 -4.32
CA SER A 83 -2.61 -2.18 -4.77
C SER A 83 -2.70 -0.69 -4.47
N ARG A 84 -3.26 0.08 -5.41
CA ARG A 84 -3.71 1.45 -5.11
C ARG A 84 -5.12 1.48 -4.57
N PHE A 85 -5.98 0.51 -4.94
CA PHE A 85 -7.28 0.15 -4.35
C PHE A 85 -7.62 -1.27 -4.80
#